data_AF-A0A1W9T2B0-F1
#
_entry.id   AF-A0A1W9T2B0-F1
#
_cell.length_a   1.000
_cell.length_b   1.000
_cell.length_c   1.000
_cell.angle_alpha   90.00
_cell.angle_beta   90.00
_cell.angle_gamma   90.00
#
_symmetry.space_group_name_H-M   'P 1'
#
loop_
_entity.id
_entity.type
_entity.pdbx_description
1 polymer ?
#
loop_
_entity_poly.entity_id
_entity_poly.type
_entity_poly.pdbx_seq_one_letter_code
_entity_poly.pdbx_strand_id
1 'polypeptide(L)'
;MMKLRKSSRWSLPSNIISLFIFLSITCSVFALKEALGEYGINAYAVHQKGVTGAGVNIGLLSAGNARASHIAFERSFGSAATNYDFTESGLSRSSHDTHMAGIILSVGSPTHPNQIGVAPGASLHSARFSNKQLYPSKIAQALDTLIKKSNCRVIMTGIQLPEKIAIADGNSGWSKIYDYYAETYDVIFAAAAGNSSPRVTVFGDIYNGITTAGLVKNDPNALGYSKIGSASNKGPTADGRKKPEIAAPTQGLVAPTSSGDDLWSTLDANGRGLTSYAVPHTAGIAALLLEAAAKSPAKN
;
A
#
# COMPACT_ATOMS: atom_id res chain seq x y z
N MET A 1 65.69 -23.10 51.75
CA MET A 1 66.00 -21.72 52.18
C MET A 1 66.41 -20.93 50.94
N MET A 2 66.00 -19.66 50.85
CA MET A 2 66.44 -18.63 49.88
C MET A 2 65.73 -18.50 48.52
N LYS A 3 64.95 -17.41 48.44
CA LYS A 3 64.56 -16.65 47.25
C LYS A 3 65.79 -16.16 46.48
N LEU A 4 65.66 -15.91 45.17
CA LEU A 4 66.02 -14.65 44.51
C LEU A 4 65.34 -14.53 43.13
N ARG A 5 65.19 -13.28 42.67
CA ARG A 5 64.20 -12.72 41.71
C ARG A 5 64.83 -12.36 40.35
N LYS A 6 63.97 -12.35 39.30
CA LYS A 6 63.91 -11.47 38.07
C LYS A 6 65.12 -11.55 37.10
N SER A 7 65.03 -11.40 35.77
CA SER A 7 64.02 -10.96 34.78
C SER A 7 64.57 -11.27 33.37
N SER A 8 63.74 -11.54 32.36
CA SER A 8 63.65 -10.67 31.17
C SER A 8 62.43 -11.01 30.30
N ARG A 9 61.93 -9.98 29.61
CA ARG A 9 60.66 -9.89 28.90
C ARG A 9 60.73 -10.55 27.53
N TRP A 10 59.66 -11.24 27.14
CA TRP A 10 59.21 -11.29 25.74
C TRP A 10 57.69 -11.07 25.72
N SER A 11 57.31 -9.93 25.15
CA SER A 11 55.93 -9.49 24.93
C SER A 11 55.40 -10.13 23.65
N LEU A 12 54.34 -10.93 23.76
CA LEU A 12 53.50 -11.28 22.60
C LEU A 12 52.51 -10.13 22.36
N PRO A 13 52.39 -9.60 21.14
CA PRO A 13 51.43 -8.55 20.85
C PRO A 13 50.01 -9.11 20.95
N SER A 14 49.22 -8.39 21.71
CA SER A 14 47.78 -8.54 21.86
C SER A 14 47.05 -8.11 20.59
N ASN A 15 45.87 -8.70 20.43
CA ASN A 15 44.76 -8.24 19.58
C ASN A 15 44.79 -8.65 18.09
N ILE A 16 44.46 -9.91 17.84
CA ILE A 16 43.61 -10.24 16.68
C ILE A 16 42.17 -10.30 17.21
N ILE A 17 41.54 -9.13 17.31
CA ILE A 17 40.08 -9.07 17.41
C ILE A 17 39.59 -9.46 16.02
N SER A 18 39.13 -10.70 15.87
CA SER A 18 38.35 -11.09 14.70
C SER A 18 37.08 -10.26 14.70
N LEU A 19 37.10 -9.17 13.92
CA LEU A 19 35.95 -8.33 13.66
C LEU A 19 35.01 -9.15 12.77
N PHE A 20 34.15 -9.97 13.39
CA PHE A 20 32.95 -10.45 12.73
C PHE A 20 32.06 -9.23 12.52
N ILE A 21 32.25 -8.56 11.38
CA ILE A 21 31.24 -7.67 10.83
C ILE A 21 30.09 -8.60 10.46
N PHE A 22 29.14 -8.75 11.39
CA PHE A 22 27.78 -9.11 11.02
C PHE A 22 27.26 -7.95 10.17
N LEU A 23 27.58 -7.99 8.88
CA LEU A 23 26.89 -7.23 7.88
C LEU A 23 25.50 -7.88 7.83
N SER A 24 24.63 -7.45 8.74
CA SER A 24 23.20 -7.55 8.49
C SER A 24 22.96 -6.64 7.28
N ILE A 25 23.20 -7.18 6.08
CA ILE A 25 22.58 -6.71 4.86
C ILE A 25 21.11 -6.99 5.11
N THR A 26 20.46 -6.08 5.82
CA THR A 26 19.04 -6.16 6.04
C THR A 26 18.42 -6.17 4.65
N CYS A 27 17.61 -7.21 4.42
CA CYS A 27 16.90 -7.55 3.19
C CYS A 27 15.84 -6.48 2.82
N SER A 28 16.07 -5.23 3.20
CA SER A 28 15.15 -4.10 3.12
C SER A 28 15.28 -3.34 1.79
N VAL A 29 16.44 -3.41 1.12
CA VAL A 29 16.75 -2.55 -0.04
C VAL A 29 15.95 -2.94 -1.30
N PHE A 30 15.26 -4.08 -1.31
CA PHE A 30 14.48 -4.57 -2.46
C PHE A 30 13.05 -4.98 -2.13
N ALA A 31 12.51 -4.63 -0.97
CA ALA A 31 11.28 -5.26 -0.50
C ALA A 31 10.01 -4.95 -1.33
N LEU A 32 9.85 -3.74 -1.89
CA LEU A 32 8.75 -3.51 -2.85
C LEU A 32 9.00 -4.28 -4.14
N LYS A 33 10.26 -4.35 -4.60
CA LYS A 33 10.65 -5.16 -5.76
C LYS A 33 10.34 -6.65 -5.56
N GLU A 34 10.60 -7.21 -4.39
CA GLU A 34 10.22 -8.59 -4.07
C GLU A 34 8.71 -8.78 -4.10
N ALA A 35 7.94 -7.86 -3.51
CA ALA A 35 6.48 -7.91 -3.51
C ALA A 35 5.89 -7.88 -4.92
N LEU A 36 6.53 -7.20 -5.88
CA LEU A 36 6.09 -7.13 -7.28
C LEU A 36 6.66 -8.26 -8.16
N GLY A 37 7.62 -9.03 -7.65
CA GLY A 37 8.25 -10.14 -8.37
C GLY A 37 7.40 -11.41 -8.44
N GLU A 38 7.98 -12.46 -9.04
CA GLU A 38 7.33 -13.76 -9.30
C GLU A 38 6.73 -14.41 -8.03
N TYR A 39 7.40 -14.25 -6.88
CA TYR A 39 6.96 -14.80 -5.60
C TYR A 39 6.00 -13.89 -4.80
N GLY A 40 5.66 -12.73 -5.37
CA GLY A 40 4.68 -11.79 -4.84
C GLY A 40 3.45 -11.71 -5.75
N ILE A 41 3.12 -10.51 -6.22
CA ILE A 41 1.97 -10.29 -7.13
C ILE A 41 2.34 -10.39 -8.62
N ASN A 42 3.62 -10.63 -8.94
CA ASN A 42 4.15 -10.78 -10.29
C ASN A 42 3.79 -9.63 -11.27
N ALA A 43 3.73 -8.40 -10.77
CA ALA A 43 3.45 -7.21 -11.59
C ALA A 43 4.52 -6.97 -12.67
N TYR A 44 5.78 -7.37 -12.42
CA TYR A 44 6.85 -7.17 -13.40
C TYR A 44 6.66 -7.97 -14.69
N ALA A 45 6.01 -9.13 -14.64
CA ALA A 45 5.66 -9.85 -15.87
C ALA A 45 4.68 -9.06 -16.76
N VAL A 46 3.85 -8.20 -16.15
CA VAL A 46 2.94 -7.30 -16.86
C VAL A 46 3.68 -6.07 -17.37
N HIS A 47 4.59 -5.50 -16.57
CA HIS A 47 5.46 -4.40 -17.00
C HIS A 47 6.32 -4.76 -18.21
N GLN A 48 6.84 -6.00 -18.27
CA GLN A 48 7.60 -6.50 -19.41
C GLN A 48 6.79 -6.55 -20.72
N LYS A 49 5.45 -6.54 -20.64
CA LYS A 49 4.55 -6.41 -21.80
C LYS A 49 4.25 -4.95 -22.17
N GLY A 50 4.93 -3.98 -21.55
CA GLY A 50 4.72 -2.55 -21.78
C GLY A 50 3.43 -2.00 -21.17
N VAL A 51 2.89 -2.66 -20.14
CA VAL A 51 1.70 -2.23 -19.39
C VAL A 51 2.14 -1.73 -18.03
N THR A 52 1.89 -0.46 -17.72
CA THR A 52 2.37 0.24 -16.52
C THR A 52 1.24 0.96 -15.75
N GLY A 53 -0.01 0.82 -16.17
CA GLY A 53 -1.18 1.58 -15.72
C GLY A 53 -1.37 2.90 -16.46
N ALA A 54 -0.70 3.08 -17.61
CA ALA A 54 -0.73 4.34 -18.35
C ALA A 54 -2.16 4.74 -18.74
N GLY A 55 -2.50 6.01 -18.50
CA GLY A 55 -3.82 6.57 -18.82
C GLY A 55 -4.94 6.20 -17.83
N VAL A 56 -4.64 5.44 -16.76
CA VAL A 56 -5.62 5.11 -15.72
C VAL A 56 -5.46 6.04 -14.52
N ASN A 57 -6.57 6.64 -14.11
CA ASN A 57 -6.65 7.45 -12.90
C ASN A 57 -7.21 6.60 -11.74
N ILE A 58 -6.54 6.68 -10.59
CA ILE A 58 -6.89 5.96 -9.36
C ILE A 58 -7.22 6.98 -8.28
N GLY A 59 -8.38 6.87 -7.64
CA GLY A 59 -8.74 7.67 -6.48
C GLY A 59 -8.29 7.02 -5.18
N LEU A 60 -7.69 7.79 -4.26
CA LEU A 60 -7.46 7.38 -2.87
C LEU A 60 -8.39 8.17 -1.97
N LEU A 61 -9.37 7.51 -1.35
CA LEU A 61 -10.18 8.10 -0.29
C LEU A 61 -9.51 7.85 1.07
N SER A 62 -9.09 8.93 1.74
CA SER A 62 -8.42 8.84 3.04
C SER A 62 -8.73 10.04 3.97
N ALA A 63 -8.06 10.08 5.12
CA ALA A 63 -8.16 11.11 6.15
C ALA A 63 -7.03 12.15 6.06
N GLY A 64 -6.04 11.90 5.21
CA GLY A 64 -5.01 12.86 4.82
C GLY A 64 -4.89 12.95 3.30
N ASN A 65 -3.71 13.40 2.88
CA ASN A 65 -3.31 13.48 1.49
C ASN A 65 -1.88 12.95 1.33
N ALA A 66 -1.58 12.41 0.15
CA ALA A 66 -0.22 12.06 -0.22
C ALA A 66 0.68 13.31 -0.32
N ARG A 67 1.98 13.13 -0.07
CA ARG A 67 2.97 14.17 -0.36
C ARG A 67 3.29 14.19 -1.86
N ALA A 68 2.46 14.90 -2.62
CA ALA A 68 2.55 14.96 -4.08
C ALA A 68 3.90 15.45 -4.62
N SER A 69 4.66 16.23 -3.85
CA SER A 69 5.99 16.71 -4.27
C SER A 69 7.11 15.67 -4.12
N HIS A 70 6.83 14.48 -3.57
CA HIS A 70 7.84 13.44 -3.45
C HIS A 70 8.37 13.00 -4.82
N ILE A 71 9.68 12.87 -4.98
CA ILE A 71 10.37 12.59 -6.25
C ILE A 71 9.90 11.29 -6.92
N ALA A 72 9.51 10.30 -6.12
CA ALA A 72 8.88 9.06 -6.58
C ALA A 72 7.60 9.26 -7.44
N PHE A 73 6.96 10.43 -7.36
CA PHE A 73 5.78 10.78 -8.13
C PHE A 73 6.08 11.74 -9.28
N GLU A 74 7.33 12.16 -9.45
CA GLU A 74 7.71 13.12 -10.49
C GLU A 74 7.64 12.49 -11.88
N ARG A 75 7.06 13.22 -12.82
CA ARG A 75 6.93 12.91 -14.24
C ARG A 75 7.28 14.17 -15.05
N SER A 76 7.43 14.00 -16.36
CA SER A 76 7.67 15.13 -17.28
C SER A 76 6.57 16.19 -17.26
N PHE A 77 5.35 15.83 -16.88
CA PHE A 77 4.20 16.73 -16.74
C PHE A 77 3.97 17.24 -15.30
N GLY A 78 4.89 16.98 -14.37
CA GLY A 78 4.75 17.29 -12.95
C GLY A 78 4.44 16.05 -12.11
N SER A 79 3.77 16.22 -10.97
CA SER A 79 3.46 15.10 -10.09
C SER A 79 2.35 14.21 -10.66
N ALA A 80 2.53 12.89 -10.59
CA ALA A 80 1.50 11.89 -10.83
C ALA A 80 0.46 11.80 -9.70
N ALA A 81 0.60 12.58 -8.61
CA ALA A 81 -0.33 12.65 -7.51
C ALA A 81 -1.00 14.03 -7.41
N THR A 82 -2.33 14.07 -7.44
CA THR A 82 -3.14 15.27 -7.26
C THR A 82 -3.94 15.18 -5.97
N ASN A 83 -3.93 16.23 -5.15
CA ASN A 83 -4.60 16.25 -3.84
C ASN A 83 -5.89 17.07 -3.85
N TYR A 84 -6.88 16.58 -3.11
CA TYR A 84 -8.17 17.24 -2.90
C TYR A 84 -8.51 17.26 -1.40
N ASP A 85 -9.18 18.31 -0.95
CA ASP A 85 -9.76 18.41 0.39
C ASP A 85 -11.29 18.54 0.30
N PHE A 86 -11.99 17.65 1.00
CA PHE A 86 -13.44 17.70 1.18
C PHE A 86 -13.83 17.98 2.63
N THR A 87 -12.86 18.13 3.54
CA THR A 87 -13.13 18.38 4.96
C THR A 87 -13.27 19.87 5.29
N GLU A 88 -13.03 20.76 4.32
CA GLU A 88 -12.99 22.22 4.54
C GLU A 88 -11.94 22.63 5.58
N SER A 89 -10.92 21.78 5.79
CA SER A 89 -9.86 22.01 6.78
C SER A 89 -8.48 22.07 6.13
N GLY A 90 -8.42 22.17 4.80
CA GLY A 90 -7.20 22.25 4.01
C GLY A 90 -6.55 20.89 3.75
N LEU A 91 -5.48 20.89 2.94
CA LEU A 91 -4.69 19.69 2.69
C LEU A 91 -3.94 19.26 3.95
N SER A 92 -3.83 17.96 4.19
CA SER A 92 -3.10 17.41 5.34
C SER A 92 -2.20 16.26 4.91
N ARG A 93 -0.89 16.52 4.80
CA ARG A 93 0.08 15.50 4.38
C ARG A 93 0.13 14.34 5.38
N SER A 94 0.12 13.11 4.85
CA SER A 94 0.10 11.87 5.64
C SER A 94 1.12 10.87 5.10
N SER A 95 1.97 10.33 5.98
CA SER A 95 2.88 9.24 5.60
C SER A 95 2.08 8.02 5.17
N HIS A 96 0.97 7.71 5.83
CA HIS A 96 0.10 6.59 5.46
C HIS A 96 -0.35 6.70 3.99
N ASP A 97 -0.82 7.88 3.58
CA ASP A 97 -1.33 8.08 2.22
C ASP A 97 -0.21 8.18 1.18
N THR A 98 0.96 8.71 1.61
CA THR A 98 2.17 8.75 0.76
C THR A 98 2.73 7.35 0.53
N HIS A 99 2.73 6.48 1.55
CA HIS A 99 3.11 5.07 1.40
C HIS A 99 2.19 4.35 0.41
N MET A 100 0.87 4.51 0.57
CA MET A 100 -0.13 3.91 -0.34
C MET A 100 0.04 4.40 -1.78
N ALA A 101 0.25 5.71 -1.97
CA ALA A 101 0.56 6.29 -3.27
C ALA A 101 1.84 5.71 -3.86
N GLY A 102 2.88 5.54 -3.04
CA GLY A 102 4.17 4.96 -3.40
C GLY A 102 4.09 3.53 -3.92
N ILE A 103 3.35 2.67 -3.21
CA ILE A 103 3.15 1.27 -3.60
C ILE A 103 2.52 1.18 -5.00
N ILE A 104 1.70 2.15 -5.41
CA ILE A 104 1.09 2.19 -6.75
C ILE A 104 2.01 2.87 -7.76
N LEU A 105 2.38 4.12 -7.51
CA LEU A 105 2.85 5.04 -8.54
C LEU A 105 4.37 5.22 -8.58
N SER A 106 5.11 4.71 -7.61
CA SER A 106 6.52 5.08 -7.48
C SER A 106 7.34 4.77 -8.75
N VAL A 107 8.15 5.72 -9.21
CA VAL A 107 9.23 5.49 -10.19
C VAL A 107 10.60 5.34 -9.55
N GLY A 108 10.64 5.19 -8.22
CA GLY A 108 11.87 5.18 -7.45
C GLY A 108 12.46 6.59 -7.28
N SER A 109 13.73 6.64 -6.90
CA SER A 109 14.53 7.86 -6.80
C SER A 109 16.02 7.54 -6.99
N PRO A 110 16.92 8.52 -7.09
CA PRO A 110 18.37 8.25 -7.10
C PRO A 110 18.84 7.43 -5.89
N THR A 111 18.21 7.61 -4.72
CA THR A 111 18.54 6.87 -3.49
C THR A 111 17.82 5.51 -3.40
N HIS A 112 16.68 5.35 -4.08
CA HIS A 112 15.84 4.16 -4.06
C HIS A 112 15.37 3.73 -5.46
N PRO A 113 16.28 3.44 -6.42
CA PRO A 113 15.93 3.27 -7.83
C PRO A 113 15.10 2.01 -8.11
N ASN A 114 15.13 1.05 -7.19
CA ASN A 114 14.43 -0.24 -7.35
C ASN A 114 13.04 -0.25 -6.70
N GLN A 115 12.60 0.83 -6.05
CA GLN A 115 11.31 0.90 -5.37
C GLN A 115 10.22 1.37 -6.35
N ILE A 116 10.02 0.61 -7.42
CA ILE A 116 9.01 0.89 -8.45
C ILE A 116 7.64 0.39 -7.96
N GLY A 117 6.61 1.20 -8.13
CA GLY A 117 5.23 0.86 -7.77
C GLY A 117 4.57 -0.12 -8.75
N VAL A 118 3.39 -0.61 -8.37
CA VAL A 118 2.63 -1.60 -9.15
C VAL A 118 2.17 -1.04 -10.50
N ALA A 119 1.75 0.21 -10.55
CA ALA A 119 1.25 0.90 -11.74
C ALA A 119 1.94 2.27 -11.89
N PRO A 120 3.24 2.32 -12.22
CA PRO A 120 4.02 3.57 -12.25
C PRO A 120 3.60 4.52 -13.38
N GLY A 121 2.84 4.06 -14.38
CA GLY A 121 2.28 4.88 -15.45
C GLY A 121 0.92 5.50 -15.12
N ALA A 122 0.26 5.10 -14.02
CA ALA A 122 -1.03 5.64 -13.60
C ALA A 122 -0.91 7.05 -12.99
N SER A 123 -2.05 7.68 -12.72
CA SER A 123 -2.15 8.89 -11.89
C SER A 123 -3.01 8.63 -10.65
N LEU A 124 -2.70 9.28 -9.54
CA LEU A 124 -3.44 9.16 -8.29
C LEU A 124 -4.10 10.49 -7.91
N HIS A 125 -5.38 10.41 -7.55
CA HIS A 125 -6.16 11.50 -7.01
C HIS A 125 -6.44 11.23 -5.53
N SER A 126 -5.68 11.86 -4.64
CA SER A 126 -5.77 11.67 -3.18
C SER A 126 -6.79 12.64 -2.59
N ALA A 127 -7.97 12.10 -2.27
CA ALA A 127 -9.10 12.82 -1.73
C ALA A 127 -9.23 12.61 -0.22
N ARG A 128 -8.95 13.69 0.51
CA ARG A 128 -9.17 13.75 1.95
C ARG A 128 -10.65 14.01 2.23
N PHE A 129 -11.33 13.08 2.90
CA PHE A 129 -12.76 13.20 3.19
C PHE A 129 -13.10 13.19 4.69
N SER A 130 -12.11 12.98 5.56
CA SER A 130 -12.30 12.95 7.01
C SER A 130 -11.27 13.78 7.77
N ASN A 131 -11.72 14.49 8.80
CA ASN A 131 -10.91 15.20 9.79
C ASN A 131 -11.20 14.69 11.22
N LYS A 132 -11.33 13.37 11.38
CA LYS A 132 -11.83 12.64 12.57
C LYS A 132 -13.36 12.52 12.66
N GLN A 133 -14.07 13.11 11.71
CA GLN A 133 -15.50 12.90 11.51
C GLN A 133 -15.75 12.29 10.13
N LEU A 134 -16.76 11.43 10.03
CA LEU A 134 -17.14 10.77 8.79
C LEU A 134 -18.57 11.20 8.46
N TYR A 135 -18.76 11.83 7.29
CA TYR A 135 -20.10 12.14 6.74
C TYR A 135 -20.34 11.49 5.37
N PRO A 136 -21.47 10.78 5.15
CA PRO A 136 -21.79 10.16 3.86
C PRO A 136 -21.77 11.16 2.70
N SER A 137 -22.21 12.39 2.95
CA SER A 137 -22.17 13.50 2.00
C SER A 137 -20.75 13.85 1.53
N LYS A 138 -19.75 13.81 2.42
CA LYS A 138 -18.36 14.12 2.07
C LYS A 138 -17.73 13.02 1.22
N ILE A 139 -18.09 11.75 1.47
CA ILE A 139 -17.70 10.65 0.59
C ILE A 139 -18.35 10.78 -0.78
N ALA A 140 -19.65 11.06 -0.86
CA ALA A 140 -20.34 11.25 -2.13
C ALA A 140 -19.74 12.41 -2.96
N GLN A 141 -19.44 13.56 -2.31
CA GLN A 141 -18.77 14.69 -2.97
C GLN A 141 -17.37 14.33 -3.50
N ALA A 142 -16.61 13.56 -2.71
CA ALA A 142 -15.30 13.08 -3.11
C ALA A 142 -15.41 12.12 -4.29
N LEU A 143 -16.31 11.14 -4.24
CA LEU A 143 -16.56 10.19 -5.33
C LEU A 143 -17.02 10.89 -6.60
N ASP A 144 -17.92 11.87 -6.52
CA ASP A 144 -18.34 12.67 -7.67
C ASP A 144 -17.14 13.38 -8.32
N THR A 145 -16.25 13.96 -7.53
CA THR A 145 -15.05 14.61 -8.07
C THR A 145 -14.10 13.59 -8.69
N LEU A 146 -13.77 12.52 -7.96
CA LEU A 146 -12.83 11.50 -8.41
C LEU A 146 -13.31 10.81 -9.69
N ILE A 147 -14.56 10.38 -9.73
CA ILE A 147 -15.11 9.57 -10.82
C ILE A 147 -15.52 10.47 -11.99
N LYS A 148 -16.33 11.51 -11.75
CA LYS A 148 -16.94 12.29 -12.85
C LYS A 148 -16.02 13.38 -13.39
N LYS A 149 -15.22 14.02 -12.53
CA LYS A 149 -14.33 15.13 -12.95
C LYS A 149 -12.92 14.66 -13.27
N SER A 150 -12.39 13.75 -12.45
CA SER A 150 -11.03 13.24 -12.59
C SER A 150 -10.95 11.89 -13.32
N ASN A 151 -12.08 11.36 -13.80
CA ASN A 151 -12.15 10.09 -14.55
C ASN A 151 -11.44 8.91 -13.85
N CYS A 152 -11.48 8.87 -12.52
CA CYS A 152 -10.93 7.73 -11.77
C CYS A 152 -11.75 6.48 -12.07
N ARG A 153 -11.09 5.41 -12.53
CA ARG A 153 -11.72 4.11 -12.81
C ARG A 153 -11.42 3.04 -11.77
N VAL A 154 -10.56 3.39 -10.81
CA VAL A 154 -10.29 2.60 -9.61
C VAL A 154 -10.38 3.52 -8.40
N ILE A 155 -11.09 3.12 -7.35
CA ILE A 155 -11.16 3.81 -6.06
C ILE A 155 -10.60 2.90 -4.98
N MET A 156 -9.57 3.37 -4.29
CA MET A 156 -8.92 2.69 -3.18
C MET A 156 -9.27 3.35 -1.85
N THR A 157 -9.56 2.53 -0.83
CA THR A 157 -9.74 2.99 0.55
C THR A 157 -8.93 2.14 1.53
N GLY A 158 -8.08 2.81 2.31
CA GLY A 158 -7.26 2.21 3.38
C GLY A 158 -7.76 2.51 4.79
N ILE A 159 -9.01 2.98 4.92
CA ILE A 159 -9.65 3.34 6.19
C ILE A 159 -10.64 2.24 6.59
N GLN A 160 -10.81 2.08 7.90
CA GLN A 160 -11.80 1.19 8.51
C GLN A 160 -12.75 2.01 9.38
N LEU A 161 -14.04 1.65 9.42
CA LEU A 161 -14.91 2.04 10.53
C LEU A 161 -15.06 0.88 11.52
N PRO A 162 -14.80 1.11 12.82
CA PRO A 162 -15.06 0.13 13.85
C PRO A 162 -16.52 -0.33 13.90
N GLU A 163 -16.74 -1.60 14.25
CA GLU A 163 -18.07 -2.22 14.34
C GLU A 163 -19.03 -1.49 15.29
N LYS A 164 -18.50 -0.82 16.33
CA LYS A 164 -19.27 0.04 17.24
C LYS A 164 -19.93 1.25 16.55
N ILE A 165 -19.49 1.61 15.35
CA ILE A 165 -20.09 2.71 14.55
C ILE A 165 -21.13 2.14 13.59
N ALA A 166 -20.81 1.05 12.90
CA ALA A 166 -21.71 0.39 11.98
C ALA A 166 -21.33 -1.09 11.82
N ILE A 167 -22.35 -1.94 11.76
CA ILE A 167 -22.19 -3.37 11.50
C ILE A 167 -21.72 -3.54 10.05
N ALA A 168 -20.73 -4.41 9.86
CA ALA A 168 -20.14 -4.70 8.56
C ALA A 168 -20.90 -5.83 7.84
N ASP A 169 -22.16 -5.56 7.48
CA ASP A 169 -23.06 -6.46 6.75
C ASP A 169 -23.39 -5.97 5.33
N GLY A 170 -22.78 -4.87 4.88
CA GLY A 170 -23.04 -4.25 3.59
C GLY A 170 -24.26 -3.32 3.57
N ASN A 171 -25.03 -3.22 4.67
CA ASN A 171 -26.24 -2.39 4.70
C ASN A 171 -25.99 -0.94 5.15
N SER A 172 -24.79 -0.63 5.64
CA SER A 172 -24.43 0.71 6.07
C SER A 172 -24.54 1.72 4.90
N GLY A 173 -24.88 2.97 5.20
CA GLY A 173 -24.93 4.02 4.18
C GLY A 173 -23.60 4.22 3.45
N TRP A 174 -22.48 3.90 4.10
CA TRP A 174 -21.13 3.93 3.54
C TRP A 174 -20.93 2.85 2.48
N SER A 175 -21.30 1.62 2.80
CA SER A 175 -21.17 0.46 1.92
C SER A 175 -22.08 0.64 0.70
N LYS A 176 -23.33 1.06 0.92
CA LYS A 176 -24.30 1.33 -0.14
C LYS A 176 -23.86 2.44 -1.10
N ILE A 177 -23.19 3.48 -0.61
CA ILE A 177 -22.62 4.51 -1.50
C ILE A 177 -21.57 3.87 -2.43
N TYR A 178 -20.65 3.05 -1.92
CA TYR A 178 -19.66 2.40 -2.78
C TYR A 178 -20.33 1.45 -3.79
N ASP A 179 -21.29 0.64 -3.34
CA ASP A 179 -22.01 -0.29 -4.21
C ASP A 179 -22.76 0.43 -5.33
N TYR A 180 -23.43 1.54 -5.02
CA TYR A 180 -24.10 2.39 -6.00
C TYR A 180 -23.15 2.98 -7.03
N TYR A 181 -22.01 3.54 -6.60
CA TYR A 181 -21.05 4.14 -7.53
C TYR A 181 -20.32 3.09 -8.38
N ALA A 182 -20.06 1.91 -7.81
CA ALA A 182 -19.46 0.79 -8.54
C ALA A 182 -20.38 0.35 -9.70
N GLU A 183 -21.67 0.14 -9.41
CA GLU A 183 -22.67 -0.32 -10.37
C GLU A 183 -23.04 0.76 -11.40
N THR A 184 -23.15 2.03 -10.99
CA THR A 184 -23.65 3.11 -11.86
C THR A 184 -22.59 3.65 -12.82
N TYR A 185 -21.30 3.60 -12.45
CA TYR A 185 -20.22 4.25 -13.19
C TYR A 185 -19.12 3.31 -13.68
N ASP A 186 -19.31 1.99 -13.54
CA ASP A 186 -18.34 0.96 -13.91
C ASP A 186 -16.94 1.22 -13.29
N VAL A 187 -16.92 1.46 -11.97
CA VAL A 187 -15.70 1.79 -11.23
C VAL A 187 -15.31 0.63 -10.32
N ILE A 188 -14.03 0.26 -10.34
CA ILE A 188 -13.50 -0.78 -9.46
C ILE A 188 -13.25 -0.18 -8.08
N PHE A 189 -13.88 -0.72 -7.04
CA PHE A 189 -13.57 -0.38 -5.66
C PHE A 189 -12.62 -1.41 -5.03
N ALA A 190 -11.52 -0.94 -4.46
CA ALA A 190 -10.56 -1.73 -3.69
C ALA A 190 -10.56 -1.24 -2.23
N ALA A 191 -10.86 -2.13 -1.30
CA ALA A 191 -10.94 -1.81 0.12
C ALA A 191 -9.97 -2.67 0.95
N ALA A 192 -9.34 -2.05 1.94
CA ALA A 192 -8.58 -2.77 2.96
C ALA A 192 -9.52 -3.58 3.87
N ALA A 193 -9.15 -4.80 4.25
CA ALA A 193 -9.97 -5.60 5.19
C ALA A 193 -10.04 -5.00 6.60
N GLY A 194 -9.02 -4.21 6.98
CA GLY A 194 -8.85 -3.57 8.28
C GLY A 194 -7.85 -4.31 9.18
N ASN A 195 -7.45 -3.66 10.28
CA ASN A 195 -6.31 -4.10 11.12
C ASN A 195 -6.59 -4.17 12.63
N SER A 196 -7.83 -3.95 13.06
CA SER A 196 -8.16 -3.79 14.48
C SER A 196 -9.52 -4.33 14.88
N SER A 197 -10.03 -5.33 14.16
CA SER A 197 -11.32 -5.95 14.41
C SER A 197 -11.23 -7.47 14.22
N PRO A 198 -12.02 -8.28 14.96
CA PRO A 198 -12.09 -9.71 14.70
C PRO A 198 -12.63 -10.03 13.30
N ARG A 199 -13.28 -9.07 12.63
CA ARG A 199 -13.89 -9.21 11.31
C ARG A 199 -13.60 -8.06 10.37
N VAL A 200 -13.77 -8.30 9.06
CA VAL A 200 -13.81 -7.25 8.03
C VAL A 200 -14.76 -6.13 8.46
N THR A 201 -14.34 -4.89 8.27
CA THR A 201 -15.08 -3.69 8.67
C THR A 201 -15.81 -3.04 7.49
N VAL A 202 -16.63 -2.03 7.78
CA VAL A 202 -17.28 -1.19 6.76
C VAL A 202 -16.25 -0.64 5.75
N PHE A 203 -16.71 -0.48 4.50
CA PHE A 203 -15.95 -0.33 3.26
C PHE A 203 -15.40 -1.66 2.73
N GLY A 204 -14.87 -2.51 3.61
CA GLY A 204 -14.47 -3.88 3.25
C GLY A 204 -15.64 -4.84 3.10
N ASP A 205 -16.84 -4.45 3.54
CA ASP A 205 -18.07 -5.25 3.50
C ASP A 205 -18.94 -4.97 2.25
N ILE A 206 -18.49 -4.14 1.32
CA ILE A 206 -19.21 -3.82 0.07
C ILE A 206 -19.46 -5.07 -0.78
N TYR A 207 -20.59 -5.08 -1.50
CA TYR A 207 -20.92 -6.16 -2.44
C TYR A 207 -20.13 -6.03 -3.73
N ASN A 208 -20.06 -4.82 -4.29
CA ASN A 208 -19.51 -4.49 -5.60
C ASN A 208 -18.07 -3.94 -5.48
N GLY A 209 -17.22 -4.64 -4.73
CA GLY A 209 -15.80 -4.28 -4.66
C GLY A 209 -14.93 -5.38 -4.09
N ILE A 210 -13.63 -5.16 -4.17
CA ILE A 210 -12.59 -6.14 -3.88
C ILE A 210 -11.95 -5.81 -2.55
N THR A 211 -12.12 -6.68 -1.56
CA THR A 211 -11.56 -6.49 -0.23
C THR A 211 -10.26 -7.26 -0.11
N THR A 212 -9.21 -6.58 0.36
CA THR A 212 -7.83 -7.07 0.33
C THR A 212 -7.28 -7.30 1.75
N ALA A 213 -6.87 -8.54 2.04
CA ALA A 213 -6.13 -8.93 3.24
C ALA A 213 -4.63 -8.67 3.12
N GLY A 214 -3.95 -8.58 4.26
CA GLY A 214 -2.49 -8.47 4.33
C GLY A 214 -1.81 -9.84 4.30
N LEU A 215 -0.99 -10.06 3.29
CA LEU A 215 -0.19 -11.28 3.10
C LEU A 215 1.25 -11.03 3.54
N VAL A 216 1.79 -11.97 4.32
CA VAL A 216 3.13 -11.94 4.91
C VAL A 216 3.87 -13.23 4.60
N LYS A 217 5.19 -13.21 4.80
CA LYS A 217 6.02 -14.42 4.67
C LYS A 217 5.75 -15.35 5.85
N ASN A 218 5.70 -16.66 5.61
CA ASN A 218 5.52 -17.63 6.69
C ASN A 218 6.78 -17.81 7.56
N ASP A 219 7.95 -17.57 6.97
CA ASP A 219 9.27 -17.52 7.61
C ASP A 219 10.06 -16.35 7.00
N PRO A 220 10.96 -15.66 7.74
CA PRO A 220 11.75 -14.56 7.20
C PRO A 220 12.60 -14.92 5.97
N ASN A 221 12.98 -16.20 5.80
CA ASN A 221 13.77 -16.68 4.66
C ASN A 221 12.89 -17.23 3.52
N ALA A 222 11.57 -17.22 3.66
CA ALA A 222 10.69 -17.69 2.60
C ALA A 222 10.82 -16.81 1.35
N LEU A 223 10.86 -17.44 0.19
CA LEU A 223 10.92 -16.73 -1.10
C LEU A 223 9.64 -15.94 -1.37
N GLY A 224 8.49 -16.47 -0.95
CA GLY A 224 7.18 -15.90 -1.24
C GLY A 224 6.32 -15.65 -0.01
N TYR A 225 5.21 -14.96 -0.27
CA TYR A 225 4.19 -14.63 0.71
C TYR A 225 3.13 -15.73 0.73
N SER A 226 2.81 -16.28 1.89
CA SER A 226 1.93 -17.46 1.98
C SER A 226 1.06 -17.51 3.24
N LYS A 227 1.13 -16.49 4.09
CA LYS A 227 0.41 -16.43 5.35
C LYS A 227 -0.37 -15.14 5.46
N ILE A 228 -1.63 -15.21 5.91
CA ILE A 228 -2.38 -14.01 6.29
C ILE A 228 -1.80 -13.47 7.59
N GLY A 229 -1.43 -12.19 7.60
CA GLY A 229 -0.82 -11.56 8.77
C GLY A 229 -1.80 -11.45 9.95
N SER A 230 -1.26 -11.44 11.16
CA SER A 230 -2.05 -11.50 12.41
C SER A 230 -2.93 -10.27 12.65
N ALA A 231 -2.57 -9.11 12.10
CA ALA A 231 -3.37 -7.89 12.18
C ALA A 231 -4.48 -7.85 11.13
N SER A 232 -4.37 -8.60 10.02
CA SER A 232 -5.38 -8.56 8.95
C SER A 232 -6.72 -9.09 9.47
N ASN A 233 -7.74 -8.24 9.46
CA ASN A 233 -9.10 -8.63 9.80
C ASN A 233 -9.56 -9.79 8.89
N LYS A 234 -10.33 -10.72 9.48
CA LYS A 234 -10.78 -11.96 8.82
C LYS A 234 -12.25 -11.89 8.44
N GLY A 235 -12.69 -12.81 7.58
CA GLY A 235 -14.11 -13.04 7.33
C GLY A 235 -14.80 -13.91 8.37
N PRO A 236 -16.09 -14.22 8.15
CA PRO A 236 -16.95 -13.64 7.11
C PRO A 236 -17.33 -12.17 7.43
N THR A 237 -18.13 -11.50 6.61
CA THR A 237 -18.89 -10.29 7.03
C THR A 237 -19.94 -10.65 8.09
N ALA A 238 -20.61 -9.66 8.68
CA ALA A 238 -21.60 -9.90 9.74
C ALA A 238 -22.83 -10.69 9.24
N ASP A 239 -23.17 -10.57 7.96
CA ASP A 239 -24.20 -11.34 7.25
C ASP A 239 -23.69 -12.64 6.60
N GLY A 240 -22.42 -13.03 6.85
CA GLY A 240 -21.90 -14.34 6.45
C GLY A 240 -21.23 -14.39 5.07
N ARG A 241 -21.07 -13.28 4.34
CA ARG A 241 -20.37 -13.25 3.05
C ARG A 241 -18.87 -13.51 3.21
N LYS A 242 -18.29 -14.13 2.19
CA LYS A 242 -16.85 -14.47 2.14
C LYS A 242 -16.03 -13.24 1.75
N LYS A 243 -15.60 -12.49 2.75
CA LYS A 243 -14.64 -11.39 2.66
C LYS A 243 -13.43 -11.69 3.55
N PRO A 244 -12.22 -11.20 3.27
CA PRO A 244 -11.77 -10.57 2.03
C PRO A 244 -11.66 -11.58 0.87
N GLU A 245 -11.76 -11.12 -0.38
CA GLU A 245 -11.63 -11.98 -1.57
C GLU A 245 -10.18 -12.36 -1.86
N ILE A 246 -9.27 -11.41 -1.69
CA ILE A 246 -7.87 -11.56 -2.10
C ILE A 246 -6.93 -11.07 -1.00
N ALA A 247 -5.65 -11.38 -1.13
CA ALA A 247 -4.60 -10.90 -0.25
C ALA A 247 -3.41 -10.40 -1.07
N ALA A 248 -2.67 -9.44 -0.53
CA ALA A 248 -1.48 -8.89 -1.18
C ALA A 248 -0.35 -8.62 -0.17
N PRO A 249 0.92 -8.63 -0.62
CA PRO A 249 2.09 -8.40 0.23
C PRO A 249 2.02 -7.12 1.06
N THR A 250 2.46 -7.19 2.32
CA THR A 250 2.60 -6.00 3.19
C THR A 250 3.97 -5.91 3.86
N GLN A 251 4.60 -7.06 4.11
CA GLN A 251 5.77 -7.15 4.97
C GLN A 251 7.01 -6.56 4.31
N GLY A 252 7.65 -5.64 5.02
CA GLY A 252 8.98 -5.11 4.71
C GLY A 252 9.05 -4.10 3.58
N LEU A 253 7.93 -3.75 2.93
CA LEU A 253 7.92 -2.86 1.75
C LEU A 253 8.68 -1.55 2.02
N VAL A 254 9.37 -1.01 1.03
CA VAL A 254 9.99 0.32 1.14
C VAL A 254 9.21 1.30 0.27
N ALA A 255 8.74 2.39 0.89
CA ALA A 255 7.85 3.34 0.24
C ALA A 255 8.14 4.80 0.67
N PRO A 256 7.79 5.80 -0.17
CA PRO A 256 7.97 7.22 0.11
C PRO A 256 7.13 7.68 1.30
N THR A 257 7.69 8.52 2.17
CA THR A 257 7.00 9.10 3.35
C THR A 257 6.67 10.57 3.15
N SER A 258 5.76 11.11 3.96
CA SER A 258 5.42 12.53 3.92
C SER A 258 6.45 13.45 4.61
N SER A 259 7.54 12.92 5.15
CA SER A 259 8.53 13.71 5.90
C SER A 259 9.53 14.47 5.03
N GLY A 260 9.62 14.21 3.72
CA GLY A 260 10.57 14.86 2.81
C GLY A 260 10.32 14.47 1.34
N ASP A 261 10.98 15.15 0.39
CA ASP A 261 10.82 14.91 -1.06
C ASP A 261 11.56 13.67 -1.57
N ASP A 262 12.54 13.17 -0.84
CA ASP A 262 13.24 11.91 -1.12
C ASP A 262 13.47 11.11 0.18
N LEU A 263 12.45 11.04 1.03
CA LEU A 263 12.52 10.24 2.27
C LEU A 263 11.63 9.01 2.15
N TRP A 264 12.16 7.88 2.57
CA TRP A 264 11.55 6.57 2.45
C TRP A 264 11.45 5.89 3.81
N SER A 265 10.53 4.95 3.95
CA SER A 265 10.40 4.15 5.16
C SER A 265 10.15 2.67 4.84
N THR A 266 10.62 1.79 5.73
CA THR A 266 10.27 0.38 5.71
C THR A 266 8.94 0.17 6.42
N LEU A 267 7.99 -0.41 5.71
CA LEU A 267 6.63 -0.66 6.13
C LEU A 267 6.49 -2.07 6.68
N ASP A 268 5.66 -2.22 7.70
CA ASP A 268 5.28 -3.52 8.28
C ASP A 268 6.48 -4.47 8.47
N ALA A 269 7.57 -3.94 9.02
CA ALA A 269 8.84 -4.67 9.20
C ALA A 269 8.65 -5.99 9.99
N ASN A 270 7.66 -6.01 10.88
CA ASN A 270 7.33 -7.16 11.71
C ASN A 270 6.34 -8.15 11.06
N GLY A 271 5.94 -7.94 9.80
CA GLY A 271 5.04 -8.85 9.08
C GLY A 271 3.71 -9.05 9.78
N ARG A 272 3.06 -7.96 10.19
CA ARG A 272 1.75 -7.99 10.86
C ARG A 272 0.61 -8.19 9.87
N GLY A 273 0.79 -7.89 8.58
CA GLY A 273 -0.28 -7.96 7.58
C GLY A 273 -1.10 -6.69 7.50
N LEU A 274 -0.45 -5.51 7.54
CA LEU A 274 -1.16 -4.24 7.55
C LEU A 274 -1.89 -3.97 6.22
N THR A 275 -3.22 -4.10 6.23
CA THR A 275 -4.03 -4.10 5.00
C THR A 275 -4.02 -2.79 4.22
N SER A 276 -3.65 -1.67 4.85
CA SER A 276 -3.43 -0.40 4.15
C SER A 276 -2.29 -0.47 3.14
N TYR A 277 -1.34 -1.39 3.33
CA TYR A 277 -0.23 -1.63 2.41
C TYR A 277 -0.53 -2.77 1.42
N ALA A 278 -1.59 -3.54 1.66
CA ALA A 278 -2.06 -4.57 0.75
C ALA A 278 -2.98 -3.99 -0.33
N VAL A 279 -3.99 -3.20 0.05
CA VAL A 279 -4.99 -2.64 -0.87
C VAL A 279 -4.41 -1.84 -2.06
N PRO A 280 -3.26 -1.13 -1.96
CA PRO A 280 -2.68 -0.45 -3.11
C PRO A 280 -2.18 -1.41 -4.20
N HIS A 281 -1.81 -2.65 -3.85
CA HIS A 281 -1.49 -3.66 -4.86
C HIS A 281 -2.71 -4.01 -5.71
N THR A 282 -3.87 -4.20 -5.08
CA THR A 282 -5.14 -4.45 -5.77
C THR A 282 -5.49 -3.29 -6.71
N ALA A 283 -5.38 -2.06 -6.22
CA ALA A 283 -5.68 -0.88 -7.03
C ALA A 283 -4.71 -0.71 -8.21
N GLY A 284 -3.41 -0.97 -7.98
CA GLY A 284 -2.40 -0.94 -9.04
C GLY A 284 -2.62 -2.03 -10.09
N ILE A 285 -2.89 -3.28 -9.69
CA ILE A 285 -3.20 -4.37 -10.62
C ILE A 285 -4.46 -4.07 -11.42
N ALA A 286 -5.50 -3.52 -10.80
CA ALA A 286 -6.69 -3.08 -11.52
C ALA A 286 -6.35 -2.05 -12.62
N ALA A 287 -5.46 -1.10 -12.33
CA ALA A 287 -4.99 -0.14 -13.33
C ALA A 287 -4.18 -0.79 -14.46
N LEU A 288 -3.29 -1.75 -14.16
CA LEU A 288 -2.59 -2.52 -15.19
C LEU A 288 -3.58 -3.27 -16.10
N LEU A 289 -4.59 -3.92 -15.51
CA LEU A 289 -5.59 -4.68 -16.26
C LEU A 289 -6.48 -3.78 -17.12
N LEU A 290 -6.86 -2.60 -16.63
CA LEU A 290 -7.62 -1.61 -17.40
C LEU A 290 -6.83 -1.09 -18.61
N GLU A 291 -5.54 -0.80 -18.45
CA GLU A 291 -4.69 -0.44 -19.59
C GLU A 291 -4.56 -1.60 -20.58
N ALA A 292 -4.32 -2.83 -20.10
CA ALA A 292 -4.21 -4.00 -20.96
C ALA A 292 -5.51 -4.28 -21.75
N ALA A 293 -6.67 -4.10 -21.11
CA ALA A 293 -7.98 -4.21 -21.76
C ALA A 293 -8.16 -3.13 -22.83
N ALA A 294 -7.79 -1.88 -22.55
CA ALA A 294 -7.87 -0.78 -23.52
C ALA A 294 -6.94 -0.97 -24.74
N LYS A 295 -5.80 -1.65 -24.57
CA LYS A 295 -4.88 -2.00 -25.66
C LYS A 295 -5.32 -3.22 -26.47
N SER A 296 -6.20 -4.04 -25.93
CA SER A 296 -6.66 -5.25 -26.62
C SER A 296 -7.72 -4.87 -27.65
N PRO A 297 -7.63 -5.31 -28.91
CA PRO A 297 -8.67 -5.04 -29.90
C PRO A 297 -9.98 -5.65 -29.41
N ALA A 298 -11.06 -4.86 -29.43
CA ALA A 298 -12.39 -5.38 -29.18
C ALA A 298 -12.65 -6.50 -30.19
N LYS A 299 -12.88 -7.73 -29.70
CA LYS A 299 -13.50 -8.77 -30.52
C LYS A 299 -14.96 -8.35 -30.70
N ASN A 300 -15.22 -7.59 -31.77
CA ASN A 300 -16.58 -7.37 -32.28
C ASN A 300 -17.17 -8.69 -32.77
#